data_AF-A0A4R0ERP7-F1
#
_entry.id   AF-A0A4R0ERP7-F1
#
_cell.length_a   1.000
_cell.length_b   1.000
_cell.length_c   1.000
_cell.angle_alpha   90.00
_cell.angle_beta   90.00
_cell.angle_gamma   90.00
#
_symmetry.space_group_name_H-M   'P 1'
#
loop_
_entity.id
_entity.type
_entity.pdbx_description
1 polymer ?
#
loop_
_entity_poly.entity_id
_entity_poly.type
_entity_poly.pdbx_seq_one_letter_code
_entity_poly.pdbx_strand_id
1 'polypeptide(L)' 'MPRTMLTDQHWLKLKSIVHNFGIYLKHNLRNFIEAILYRIRTGCPWRDLPEVFGK' A
#
# COMPACT_ATOMS: atom_id res chain seq x y z
N MET A 1 12.44 7.52 -6.57
CA MET A 1 11.06 7.17 -6.18
C MET A 1 10.90 5.66 -6.33
N PRO A 2 10.48 4.90 -5.30
CA PRO A 2 10.22 3.49 -5.49
C PRO A 2 9.06 3.30 -6.46
N ARG A 3 9.19 2.31 -7.34
CA ARG A 3 8.15 1.95 -8.31
C ARG A 3 6.91 1.45 -7.54
N THR A 4 5.83 2.22 -7.59
CA THR A 4 4.52 1.81 -7.08
C THR A 4 3.94 0.72 -7.99
N MET A 5 3.29 -0.28 -7.41
CA MET A 5 2.76 -1.43 -8.16
C MET A 5 1.26 -1.30 -8.43
N LEU A 6 0.53 -0.51 -7.65
CA LEU A 6 -0.90 -0.28 -7.84
C LEU A 6 -1.13 0.85 -8.83
N THR A 7 -1.60 0.48 -10.02
CA THR A 7 -2.30 1.40 -10.92
C THR A 7 -3.60 1.87 -10.27
N ASP A 8 -4.14 3.00 -10.73
CA ASP A 8 -5.39 3.52 -10.18
C ASP A 8 -6.58 2.56 -10.36
N GLN A 9 -6.56 1.76 -11.44
CA GLN A 9 -7.54 0.70 -11.67
C GLN A 9 -7.45 -0.42 -10.63
N HIS A 10 -6.24 -0.87 -10.28
CA HIS A 10 -6.03 -1.86 -9.22
C HIS A 10 -6.47 -1.28 -7.87
N TRP A 11 -6.13 -0.02 -7.60
CA TRP A 11 -6.52 0.65 -6.38
C TRP A 11 -8.04 0.75 -6.22
N LEU A 12 -8.78 1.07 -7.28
CA LEU A 12 -10.25 1.13 -7.27
C LEU A 12 -10.90 -0.19 -6.86
N LYS A 13 -10.41 -1.32 -7.43
CA LYS A 13 -10.90 -2.66 -7.06
C LYS A 13 -10.59 -3.00 -5.61
N LEU A 14 -9.35 -2.73 -5.19
CA LEU A 14 -8.86 -3.02 -3.84
C LEU A 14 -9.59 -2.17 -2.79
N LYS A 15 -9.86 -0.90 -3.10
CA LYS A 15 -10.66 0.02 -2.27
C LYS A 15 -12.07 -0.52 -2.02
N SER A 16 -12.72 -1.09 -3.04
CA SER A 16 -14.03 -1.72 -2.87
C SER A 16 -13.98 -2.92 -1.94
N ILE A 17 -12.96 -3.77 -2.08
CA ILE A 17 -12.75 -4.94 -1.21
C ILE A 17 -12.52 -4.50 0.24
N VAL A 18 -11.59 -3.57 0.46
CA VAL A 18 -11.25 -3.02 1.78
C VAL A 18 -12.48 -2.41 2.46
N HIS A 19 -13.29 -1.66 1.71
CA HIS A 19 -14.54 -1.09 2.20
C HIS A 19 -15.53 -2.19 2.61
N ASN A 20 -15.65 -3.26 1.83
CA ASN A 20 -16.54 -4.39 2.15
C ASN A 20 -16.10 -5.13 3.43
N PHE A 21 -14.81 -5.13 3.75
CA PHE A 21 -14.29 -5.66 5.02
C PHE A 21 -14.45 -4.69 6.21
N GLY A 22 -15.07 -3.53 6.02
CA GLY A 22 -15.24 -2.52 7.07
C GLY A 22 -13.93 -1.81 7.46
N ILE A 23 -12.87 -1.95 6.66
CA ILE A 23 -11.59 -1.29 6.92
C ILE A 23 -11.73 0.17 6.52
N TYR A 24 -11.55 1.07 7.49
CA TYR A 24 -11.67 2.50 7.25
C TYR A 24 -10.58 3.00 6.29
N LEU A 25 -11.02 3.64 5.21
CA LEU A 25 -10.16 4.19 4.17
C LEU A 25 -9.50 5.50 4.63
N LYS A 26 -8.47 5.41 5.47
CA LYS A 26 -7.60 6.58 5.75
C LYS A 26 -6.87 6.99 4.46
N HIS A 27 -6.57 8.29 4.33
CA HIS A 27 -5.82 8.83 3.18
C HIS A 27 -4.48 8.10 2.93
N ASN A 28 -3.86 7.57 4.00
CA ASN A 28 -2.58 6.86 3.93
C ASN A 28 -2.70 5.35 3.61
N LEU A 29 -3.91 4.81 3.46
CA LEU A 29 -4.09 3.37 3.27
C LEU A 29 -3.48 2.86 1.96
N ARG A 30 -3.54 3.67 0.89
CA ARG A 30 -2.90 3.34 -0.40
C ARG A 30 -1.40 3.16 -0.21
N ASN A 31 -0.77 4.11 0.48
CA ASN A 31 0.67 4.08 0.75
C ASN A 31 1.05 2.90 1.66
N PHE A 32 0.21 2.56 2.64
CA PHE A 32 0.41 1.39 3.49
C PHE A 32 0.35 0.06 2.73
N ILE A 33 -0.60 -0.07 1.79
CA ILE A 33 -0.69 -1.29 0.96
C ILE A 33 0.49 -1.36 -0.02
N GLU A 34 0.90 -0.24 -0.60
CA GLU A 34 2.14 -0.16 -1.39
C GLU A 34 3.38 -0.54 -0.56
N ALA A 35 3.42 -0.14 0.72
CA ALA A 35 4.46 -0.53 1.67
C ALA A 35 4.55 -2.06 1.84
N ILE A 36 3.38 -2.70 2.02
CA ILE A 36 3.27 -4.16 2.12
C ILE A 36 3.76 -4.82 0.82
N LEU A 37 3.29 -4.34 -0.33
CA LEU A 37 3.69 -4.87 -1.64
C LEU A 37 5.20 -4.72 -1.89
N TYR A 38 5.75 -3.56 -1.52
CA TYR A 38 7.19 -3.31 -1.61
C TYR A 38 7.97 -4.28 -0.74
N ARG A 39 7.54 -4.51 0.50
CA ARG A 39 8.15 -5.48 1.41
C ARG A 39 8.10 -6.90 0.86
N ILE A 40 6.96 -7.35 0.33
CA ILE A 40 6.83 -8.69 -0.27
C ILE A 40 7.78 -8.83 -1.47
N ARG A 41 7.90 -7.81 -2.30
CA ARG A 41 8.76 -7.83 -3.49
C ARG A 41 10.25 -7.82 -3.14
N THR A 42 10.65 -7.12 -2.09
CA THR A 42 12.07 -6.89 -1.74
C THR A 42 12.58 -7.78 -0.63
N GLY A 43 11.70 -8.40 0.16
CA GLY A 43 12.07 -9.11 1.39
C GLY A 43 12.57 -8.22 2.52
N CYS A 44 12.49 -6.89 2.34
CA CYS A 44 13.00 -5.89 3.26
C CYS A 44 12.30 -5.95 4.64
N PRO A 45 13.02 -5.80 5.76
CA PRO A 45 12.38 -5.65 7.06
C PRO A 45 11.58 -4.34 7.12
N TRP A 46 10.59 -4.28 8.03
CA TRP A 46 9.75 -3.09 8.22
C TRP A 46 10.53 -1.82 8.56
N ARG A 47 11.70 -1.96 9.18
CA ARG A 47 12.56 -0.85 9.58
C ARG A 47 13.23 -0.15 8.39
N ASP A 48 13.52 -0.89 7.34
CA ASP A 48 14.27 -0.41 6.19
C ASP A 48 13.33 0.02 5.05
N LEU A 49 12.03 0.16 5.35
CA LEU A 49 11.06 0.59 4.38
C LEU A 49 11.30 2.06 3.99
N PRO A 50 11.23 2.41 2.71
CA PRO A 50 11.39 3.79 2.27
C PRO A 50 10.37 4.74 2.94
N GLU A 51 10.84 5.89 3.41
CA GLU A 51 10.01 6.95 4.05
C GLU A 51 8.83 7.43 3.18
N VAL A 52 8.90 7.20 1.86
CA VAL A 52 7.79 7.54 0.95
C VAL A 52 6.51 6.75 1.23
N PHE A 53 6.59 5.61 1.92
CA PHE A 53 5.45 4.77 2.27
C PHE A 53 4.87 5.06 3.66
N GLY A 54 5.59 5.84 4.48
CA GLY A 54 5.18 6.20 5.82
C GLY A 54 5.99 7.36 6.38
N LYS A 55 5.29 8.33 6.96
CA LYS A 55 5.82 9.30 7.92
C LYS A 55 5.14 9.05 9.25
#